data_AF-A0A853EN47-F1
#
_entry.id   AF-A0A853EN47-F1
#
_cell.length_a   1.000
_cell.length_b   1.000
_cell.length_c   1.000
_cell.angle_alpha   90.00
_cell.angle_beta   90.00
_cell.angle_gamma   90.00
#
_symmetry.space_group_name_H-M   'P 1'
#
loop_
_entity.id
_entity.type
_entity.pdbx_description
1 polymer ?
#
loop_
_entity_poly.entity_id
_entity_poly.type
_entity_poly.pdbx_seq_one_letter_code
_entity_poly.pdbx_strand_id
1 'polypeptide(L)'
;DFSMADIDRLSREVPQLCKVAPNTQKYHIEDVHRAGGIMAILGELDRAGVLDTSVPTVYGDSLKAALDEWDIMRSPSAEVVEFFKAGPGGVPTQTAFSQSTRWPSLDGDRATGCIRDLEHAFSKEGGLAVLYGN
;
A
#
# COMPACT_ATOMS: atom_id res chain seq x y z
N ASP A 1 24.85 -9.10 4.98
CA ASP A 1 25.04 -8.55 3.62
C ASP A 1 23.78 -8.70 2.80
N PHE A 2 23.49 -7.72 1.94
CA PHE A 2 22.35 -7.70 1.01
C PHE A 2 22.89 -7.32 -0.38
N SER A 3 22.61 -8.14 -1.39
CA SER A 3 23.26 -8.09 -2.69
C SER A 3 22.27 -7.90 -3.86
N MET A 4 22.80 -7.66 -5.06
CA MET A 4 21.98 -7.61 -6.28
C MET A 4 21.25 -8.94 -6.55
N ALA A 5 21.81 -10.07 -6.11
CA ALA A 5 21.16 -11.37 -6.24
C ALA A 5 19.92 -11.48 -5.32
N ASP A 6 19.95 -10.83 -4.14
CA ASP A 6 18.79 -10.77 -3.25
C ASP A 6 17.66 -9.94 -3.85
N ILE A 7 18.01 -8.84 -4.53
CA ILE A 7 17.04 -8.00 -5.24
C ILE A 7 16.36 -8.78 -6.37
N ASP A 8 17.11 -9.50 -7.21
CA ASP A 8 16.54 -10.32 -8.29
C ASP A 8 15.62 -11.41 -7.75
N ARG A 9 16.07 -12.12 -6.70
CA ARG A 9 15.28 -13.16 -6.02
C ARG A 9 13.97 -12.59 -5.49
N LEU A 10 14.03 -11.49 -4.72
CA LEU A 10 12.83 -10.85 -4.17
C LEU A 10 11.88 -10.36 -5.27
N SER A 11 12.40 -9.83 -6.38
CA SER A 11 11.53 -9.36 -7.46
C SER A 11 10.75 -10.49 -8.14
N ARG A 12 11.27 -11.73 -8.15
CA ARG A 12 10.55 -12.90 -8.69
C ARG A 12 9.46 -13.42 -7.75
N GLU A 13 9.58 -13.14 -6.46
CA GLU A 13 8.68 -13.67 -5.41
C GLU A 13 7.59 -12.67 -5.01
N VAL A 14 7.88 -11.37 -5.06
CA VAL A 14 6.99 -10.30 -4.58
C VAL A 14 6.08 -9.81 -5.71
N PRO A 15 4.75 -9.90 -5.58
CA PRO A 15 3.82 -9.48 -6.63
C PRO A 15 3.69 -7.95 -6.75
N GLN A 16 3.33 -7.47 -7.95
CA GLN A 16 2.99 -6.07 -8.18
C GLN A 16 1.49 -5.82 -7.91
N LEU A 17 1.16 -5.39 -6.70
CA LEU A 17 -0.23 -5.23 -6.24
C LEU A 17 -0.87 -3.87 -6.59
N CYS A 18 -0.08 -2.85 -6.85
CA CYS A 18 -0.58 -1.52 -7.20
C CYS A 18 0.21 -0.89 -8.35
N LYS A 19 -0.45 -0.02 -9.11
CA LYS A 19 0.20 0.91 -10.06
C LYS A 19 -0.27 2.31 -9.71
N VAL A 20 0.70 3.20 -9.53
CA VAL A 20 0.47 4.61 -9.16
C VAL A 20 1.24 5.48 -10.16
N ALA A 21 0.80 6.72 -10.37
CA ALA A 21 1.53 7.68 -11.18
C ALA A 21 3.03 7.71 -10.80
N PRO A 22 3.95 7.69 -11.79
CA PRO A 22 3.74 7.82 -13.23
C PRO A 22 3.43 6.51 -13.99
N ASN A 23 3.41 5.36 -13.33
CA ASN A 23 3.22 4.03 -13.98
C ASN A 23 1.79 3.84 -14.51
N THR A 24 0.84 4.65 -14.04
CA THR A 24 -0.53 4.72 -14.54
C THR A 24 -1.03 6.16 -14.51
N GLN A 25 -2.01 6.47 -15.35
CA GLN A 25 -2.76 7.73 -15.29
C GLN A 25 -4.00 7.65 -14.38
N LYS A 26 -4.33 6.45 -13.87
CA LYS A 26 -5.58 6.19 -13.13
C LYS A 26 -5.50 6.56 -11.66
N TYR A 27 -4.34 6.35 -11.02
CA TYR A 27 -4.19 6.45 -9.57
C TYR A 27 -3.02 7.35 -9.18
N HIS A 28 -3.27 8.23 -8.21
CA HIS A 28 -2.28 9.11 -7.58
C HIS A 28 -2.13 8.75 -6.09
N ILE A 29 -1.28 9.46 -5.36
CA ILE A 29 -0.95 9.13 -3.96
C ILE A 29 -2.18 9.24 -3.04
N GLU A 30 -3.06 10.19 -3.29
CA GLU A 30 -4.33 10.33 -2.58
C GLU A 30 -5.27 9.14 -2.78
N ASP A 31 -5.22 8.48 -3.94
CA ASP A 31 -6.01 7.27 -4.21
C ASP A 31 -5.42 6.07 -3.47
N VAL A 32 -4.09 5.98 -3.39
CA VAL A 32 -3.39 4.96 -2.59
C VAL A 32 -3.75 5.12 -1.12
N HIS A 33 -3.73 6.36 -0.60
CA HIS A 33 -4.14 6.65 0.78
C HIS A 33 -5.59 6.22 1.02
N ARG A 34 -6.50 6.59 0.11
CA ARG A 34 -7.91 6.18 0.17
C ARG A 34 -8.10 4.65 0.13
N ALA A 35 -7.19 3.91 -0.49
CA ALA A 35 -7.21 2.44 -0.53
C ALA A 35 -6.61 1.76 0.71
N GLY A 36 -6.22 2.53 1.73
CA GLY A 36 -5.58 2.06 2.97
C GLY A 36 -4.06 2.25 3.00
N GLY A 37 -3.52 2.98 2.02
CA GLY A 37 -2.12 3.41 2.00
C GLY A 37 -1.12 2.25 1.98
N ILE A 38 0.06 2.51 2.56
CA ILE A 38 1.12 1.50 2.69
C ILE A 38 0.66 0.31 3.53
N MET A 39 -0.18 0.52 4.54
CA MET A 39 -0.66 -0.56 5.41
C MET A 39 -1.55 -1.55 4.65
N ALA A 40 -2.35 -1.08 3.69
CA ALA A 40 -3.08 -1.98 2.79
C ALA A 40 -2.15 -2.76 1.86
N ILE A 41 -1.10 -2.14 1.29
CA ILE A 41 -0.12 -2.84 0.45
C ILE A 41 0.59 -3.94 1.26
N LEU A 42 1.10 -3.60 2.45
CA LEU A 42 1.73 -4.56 3.35
C LEU A 42 0.76 -5.65 3.81
N GLY A 43 -0.51 -5.30 4.07
CA GLY A 43 -1.55 -6.24 4.43
C GLY A 43 -1.83 -7.28 3.35
N GLU A 44 -1.85 -6.87 2.07
CA GLU A 44 -1.99 -7.82 0.96
C GLU A 44 -0.73 -8.68 0.76
N LEU A 45 0.47 -8.13 0.99
CA LEU A 45 1.71 -8.91 0.96
C LEU A 45 1.79 -9.95 2.11
N ASP A 46 1.27 -9.60 3.29
CA ASP A 46 1.09 -10.55 4.41
C ASP A 46 0.09 -11.65 4.03
N ARG A 47 -1.05 -11.30 3.44
CA ARG A 47 -2.03 -12.27 2.91
C ARG A 47 -1.45 -13.17 1.80
N ALA A 48 -0.52 -12.65 1.00
CA ALA A 48 0.22 -13.42 -0.01
C ALA A 48 1.33 -14.31 0.58
N GLY A 49 1.66 -14.16 1.88
CA GLY A 49 2.66 -14.97 2.57
C GLY A 49 4.12 -14.61 2.23
N VAL A 50 4.37 -13.42 1.69
CA VAL A 50 5.72 -12.97 1.26
C VAL A 50 6.32 -11.90 2.17
N LEU A 51 5.66 -11.60 3.31
CA LEU A 51 6.08 -10.58 4.27
C LEU A 51 6.29 -11.21 5.64
N ASP A 52 7.48 -11.05 6.22
CA ASP A 52 7.72 -11.38 7.62
C ASP A 52 7.14 -10.29 8.53
N THR A 53 6.08 -10.63 9.26
CA THR A 53 5.37 -9.71 10.14
C THR A 53 5.76 -9.82 11.61
N SER A 54 6.75 -10.66 11.94
CA SER A 54 7.20 -10.88 13.33
C SER A 54 8.08 -9.76 13.88
N VAL A 55 8.63 -8.91 13.00
CA VAL A 55 9.56 -7.83 13.37
C VAL A 55 8.83 -6.64 14.01
N PRO A 56 9.42 -5.95 15.00
CA PRO A 56 8.83 -4.77 15.63
C PRO A 56 8.79 -3.56 14.69
N THR A 57 7.92 -2.61 15.01
CA THR A 57 7.89 -1.27 14.38
C THR A 57 8.30 -0.22 15.40
N VAL A 58 8.45 1.05 14.98
CA VAL A 58 8.84 2.14 15.89
C VAL A 58 7.87 2.40 17.04
N TYR A 59 6.60 1.98 16.90
CA TYR A 59 5.54 2.25 17.89
C TYR A 59 4.82 0.99 18.39
N GLY A 60 5.14 -0.19 17.86
CA GLY A 60 4.41 -1.42 18.17
C GLY A 60 5.29 -2.66 18.16
N ASP A 61 4.87 -3.66 18.92
CA ASP A 61 5.67 -4.86 19.22
C ASP A 61 5.93 -5.75 18.00
N SER A 62 5.07 -5.69 16.98
CA SER A 62 5.27 -6.38 15.70
C SER A 62 4.59 -5.66 14.54
N LEU A 63 5.05 -5.90 13.30
CA LEU A 63 4.38 -5.46 12.09
C LEU A 63 3.00 -6.11 11.96
N LYS A 64 2.83 -7.34 12.46
CA LYS A 64 1.52 -7.99 12.53
C LYS A 64 0.51 -7.18 13.33
N ALA A 65 0.91 -6.69 14.52
CA ALA A 65 0.06 -5.86 15.37
C ALA A 65 -0.29 -4.52 14.69
N ALA A 66 0.70 -3.88 14.03
CA ALA A 66 0.46 -2.68 13.24
C ALA A 66 -0.55 -2.93 12.10
N LEU A 67 -0.44 -4.06 11.39
CA LEU A 67 -1.40 -4.42 10.35
C LEU A 67 -2.78 -4.71 10.92
N ASP A 68 -2.89 -5.40 12.07
CA ASP A 68 -4.18 -5.67 12.72
C ASP A 68 -4.95 -4.39 13.06
N GLU A 69 -4.25 -3.32 13.40
CA GLU A 69 -4.85 -2.01 13.70
C GLU A 69 -5.17 -1.20 12.44
N TRP A 70 -4.23 -1.12 11.49
CA TRP A 70 -4.27 -0.12 10.41
C TRP A 70 -4.69 -0.65 9.04
N ASP A 71 -4.67 -1.96 8.79
CA ASP A 71 -5.10 -2.52 7.51
C ASP A 71 -6.63 -2.49 7.40
N ILE A 72 -7.13 -1.73 6.41
CA ILE A 72 -8.57 -1.55 6.20
C ILE A 72 -9.32 -2.83 5.82
N MET A 73 -8.61 -3.89 5.43
CA MET A 73 -9.19 -5.21 5.13
C MET A 73 -9.36 -6.12 6.34
N ARG A 74 -8.94 -5.67 7.54
CA ARG A 74 -9.09 -6.42 8.79
C ARG A 74 -10.31 -5.91 9.56
N SER A 75 -10.10 -5.39 10.76
CA SER A 75 -11.16 -4.84 11.61
C SER A 75 -10.76 -3.43 12.05
N PRO A 76 -10.65 -2.48 11.10
CA PRO A 76 -10.20 -1.12 11.42
C PRO A 76 -11.21 -0.42 12.32
N SER A 77 -10.71 0.42 13.22
CA SER A 77 -11.56 1.31 14.01
C SER A 77 -12.20 2.39 13.13
N ALA A 78 -13.25 3.05 13.63
CA ALA A 78 -13.85 4.19 12.94
C ALA A 78 -12.85 5.33 12.71
N GLU A 79 -11.88 5.50 13.61
CA GLU A 79 -10.82 6.50 13.51
C GLU A 79 -9.84 6.18 12.37
N VAL A 80 -9.46 4.90 12.22
CA VAL A 80 -8.63 4.43 11.10
C VAL A 80 -9.36 4.61 9.77
N VAL A 81 -10.65 4.29 9.72
CA VAL A 81 -11.47 4.53 8.53
C VAL A 81 -11.51 6.02 8.18
N GLU A 82 -11.75 6.89 9.16
CA GLU A 82 -11.77 8.34 8.96
C GLU A 82 -10.39 8.90 8.53
N PHE A 83 -9.31 8.35 9.07
CA PHE A 83 -7.93 8.70 8.70
C PHE A 83 -7.66 8.44 7.21
N PHE A 84 -8.01 7.25 6.71
CA PHE A 84 -7.81 6.92 5.29
C PHE A 84 -8.81 7.62 4.35
N LYS A 85 -9.89 8.20 4.87
CA LYS A 85 -10.79 9.06 4.08
C LYS A 85 -10.18 10.42 3.79
N ALA A 86 -9.02 10.80 4.33
CA ALA A 86 -8.35 12.05 3.96
C ALA A 86 -8.23 12.20 2.43
N GLY A 87 -8.80 13.29 1.91
CA GLY A 87 -8.87 13.56 0.48
C GLY A 87 -8.22 14.89 0.11
N PRO A 88 -7.87 15.09 -1.16
CA PRO A 88 -7.24 16.32 -1.62
C PRO A 88 -8.20 17.51 -1.49
N GLY A 89 -7.68 18.65 -1.02
CA GLY A 89 -8.47 19.87 -0.87
C GLY A 89 -8.94 20.46 -2.19
N GLY A 90 -8.12 20.36 -3.25
CA GLY A 90 -8.44 20.80 -4.62
C GLY A 90 -8.70 22.30 -4.80
N VAL A 91 -8.67 23.10 -3.72
CA VAL A 91 -8.97 24.53 -3.73
C VAL A 91 -7.79 25.33 -3.17
N PRO A 92 -7.44 26.49 -3.78
CA PRO A 92 -6.45 27.39 -3.20
C PRO A 92 -6.87 27.88 -1.82
N THR A 93 -5.94 27.87 -0.86
CA THR A 93 -6.16 28.45 0.47
C THR A 93 -4.99 29.37 0.85
N GLN A 94 -5.32 30.46 1.54
CA GLN A 94 -4.34 31.40 2.12
C GLN A 94 -4.22 31.22 3.64
N THR A 95 -5.03 30.34 4.23
CA THR A 95 -5.06 30.07 5.67
C THR A 95 -4.42 28.71 5.94
N ALA A 96 -3.39 28.70 6.78
CA ALA A 96 -2.71 27.46 7.16
C ALA A 96 -3.68 26.46 7.84
N PHE A 97 -3.50 25.16 7.56
CA PHE A 97 -4.27 24.06 8.15
C PHE A 97 -5.79 24.14 7.97
N SER A 98 -6.28 24.88 6.96
CA SER A 98 -7.72 25.08 6.76
C SER A 98 -8.41 23.99 5.93
N GLN A 99 -7.70 22.92 5.57
CA GLN A 99 -8.23 21.85 4.72
C GLN A 99 -8.57 20.62 5.57
N SER A 100 -9.80 20.13 5.42
CA SER A 100 -10.29 18.93 6.10
C SER A 100 -11.10 18.05 5.14
N THR A 101 -10.79 18.09 3.84
CA THR A 101 -11.52 17.35 2.82
C THR A 101 -11.42 15.84 3.06
N ARG A 102 -12.53 15.14 2.81
CA ARG A 102 -12.65 13.70 2.97
C ARG A 102 -13.35 13.10 1.76
N TRP A 103 -12.89 11.92 1.36
CA TRP A 103 -13.62 11.06 0.44
C TRP A 103 -14.92 10.56 1.08
N PRO A 104 -15.98 10.32 0.30
CA PRO A 104 -17.22 9.75 0.85
C PRO A 104 -17.02 8.31 1.33
N SER A 105 -16.13 7.56 0.70
CA SER A 105 -15.82 6.15 1.01
C SER A 105 -14.36 5.80 0.72
N LEU A 106 -13.87 4.74 1.37
CA LEU A 106 -12.58 4.11 1.07
C LEU A 106 -12.62 3.28 -0.22
N ASP A 107 -11.45 3.00 -0.78
CA ASP A 107 -11.28 2.03 -1.87
C ASP A 107 -10.87 0.66 -1.32
N GLY A 108 -11.86 -0.19 -1.06
CA GLY A 108 -11.67 -1.57 -0.61
C GLY A 108 -11.71 -2.60 -1.73
N ASP A 109 -11.78 -2.20 -3.01
CA ASP A 109 -11.87 -3.14 -4.13
C ASP A 109 -10.49 -3.75 -4.44
N ARG A 110 -10.27 -4.99 -4.00
CA ARG A 110 -9.03 -5.73 -4.22
C ARG A 110 -8.92 -6.40 -5.60
N ALA A 111 -9.95 -6.35 -6.43
CA ALA A 111 -9.89 -6.87 -7.80
C ALA A 111 -9.52 -5.79 -8.82
N THR A 112 -10.18 -4.63 -8.76
CA THR A 112 -10.02 -3.59 -9.81
C THR A 112 -9.63 -2.21 -9.28
N GLY A 113 -9.58 -2.04 -7.96
CA GLY A 113 -9.20 -0.83 -7.25
C GLY A 113 -7.71 -0.50 -7.33
N CYS A 114 -7.31 0.49 -6.52
CA CYS A 114 -5.95 1.04 -6.50
C CYS A 114 -4.90 0.03 -6.01
N ILE A 115 -5.24 -0.70 -4.96
CA ILE A 115 -4.44 -1.78 -4.37
C ILE A 115 -5.21 -3.08 -4.55
N ARG A 116 -4.56 -4.11 -5.10
CA ARG A 116 -5.18 -5.38 -5.45
C ARG A 116 -4.67 -6.54 -4.60
N ASP A 117 -5.46 -7.59 -4.52
CA ASP A 117 -5.03 -8.88 -3.98
C ASP A 117 -4.08 -9.61 -4.94
N LEU A 118 -3.55 -10.75 -4.47
CA LEU A 118 -2.62 -11.58 -5.25
C LEU A 118 -3.25 -12.18 -6.52
N GLU A 119 -4.53 -12.53 -6.49
CA GLU A 119 -5.22 -13.13 -7.63
C GLU A 119 -5.35 -12.14 -8.79
N HIS A 120 -5.61 -10.87 -8.45
CA HIS A 120 -5.83 -9.78 -9.40
C HIS A 120 -4.61 -8.86 -9.58
N ALA A 121 -3.46 -9.26 -9.03
CA ALA A 121 -2.20 -8.52 -9.14
C ALA A 121 -1.87 -8.16 -10.59
N PHE A 122 -1.26 -7.00 -10.80
CA PHE A 122 -0.87 -6.57 -12.16
C PHE A 122 0.21 -7.48 -12.76
N SER A 123 1.03 -8.05 -11.91
CA SER A 123 2.07 -9.03 -12.21
C SER A 123 2.30 -9.86 -10.96
N LYS A 124 2.61 -11.15 -11.14
CA LYS A 124 3.02 -12.04 -10.04
C LYS A 124 4.49 -11.86 -9.66
N GLU A 125 5.22 -11.06 -10.44
CA GLU A 125 6.60 -10.62 -10.18
C GLU A 125 6.63 -9.08 -9.97
N GLY A 126 7.61 -8.59 -9.22
CA GLY A 126 7.72 -7.23 -8.71
C GLY A 126 8.25 -6.20 -9.71
N GLY A 127 8.65 -6.63 -10.90
CA GLY A 127 8.96 -5.74 -12.03
C GLY A 127 10.36 -5.12 -12.02
N LEU A 128 11.29 -5.63 -11.22
CA LEU A 128 12.69 -5.20 -11.19
C LEU A 128 13.59 -6.38 -11.58
N ALA A 129 14.15 -6.32 -12.78
CA ALA A 129 15.06 -7.35 -13.29
C ALA A 129 16.53 -6.93 -13.10
N VAL A 130 17.37 -7.87 -12.65
CA VAL A 130 18.83 -7.67 -12.60
C VAL A 130 19.47 -8.48 -13.73
N LEU A 131 20.30 -7.80 -14.53
CA LEU A 131 21.00 -8.42 -15.66
C LEU A 131 22.50 -8.54 -15.35
N TYR A 132 23.08 -9.68 -15.72
CA TYR A 132 24.52 -9.95 -15.64
C TYR A 132 25.09 -10.18 -17.04
N GLY A 133 26.34 -9.79 -17.24
CA GLY A 133 27.06 -9.93 -18.50
C GLY A 133 28.53 -10.32 -18.28
N ASN A 134 29.19 -10.66 -19.37
CA ASN A 134 30.60 -11.05 -19.45
C ASN A 134 31.57 -9.87 -19.33
#